data_AF-A0A8T6TF00-F1
#
_entry.id   AF-A0A8T6TF00-F1
#
_cell.length_a   1.000
_cell.length_b   1.000
_cell.length_c   1.000
_cell.angle_alpha   90.00
_cell.angle_beta   90.00
_cell.angle_gamma   90.00
#
_symmetry.space_group_name_H-M   'P 1'
#
loop_
_entity.id
_entity.type
_entity.pdbx_description
1 polymer ?
#
loop_
_entity_poly.entity_id
_entity_poly.type
_entity_poly.pdbx_seq_one_letter_code
_entity_poly.pdbx_strand_id
1 'polypeptide(L)' 'KDDGVLVMLATDDREWRIEVGYGLEGVLPDILVNQIAEKYLVPDLERGDYYTGLLYTVAFLGREILDNYE' A
#
# COMPACT_ATOMS: atom_id res chain seq x y z
N LYS A 1 -5.44 19.01 -3.81
CA LYS A 1 -4.19 18.41 -4.32
C LYS A 1 -4.44 16.92 -4.51
N ASP A 2 -3.72 16.25 -5.41
CA ASP A 2 -3.93 14.84 -5.72
C ASP A 2 -3.07 13.96 -4.80
N ASP A 3 -3.34 14.03 -3.49
CA ASP A 3 -2.53 13.37 -2.44
C ASP A 3 -3.25 12.16 -1.84
N GLY A 4 -4.09 11.50 -2.64
CA GLY A 4 -4.82 10.31 -2.20
C GLY A 4 -4.00 9.04 -2.36
N VAL A 5 -4.26 8.06 -1.50
CA VAL A 5 -3.82 6.68 -1.70
C VAL A 5 -5.03 5.76 -1.54
N LEU A 6 -5.21 4.84 -2.49
CA LEU A 6 -6.23 3.79 -2.41
C LEU A 6 -5.55 2.43 -2.38
N VAL A 7 -5.83 1.65 -1.34
CA VAL A 7 -5.46 0.23 -1.26
C VAL A 7 -6.72 -0.60 -1.48
N MET A 8 -6.71 -1.47 -2.48
CA MET A 8 -7.82 -2.32 -2.85
C MET A 8 -7.40 -3.78 -2.83
N LEU A 9 -8.29 -4.63 -2.30
CA LEU A 9 -8.13 -6.07 -2.27
C LEU A 9 -9.41 -6.73 -2.81
N ALA A 10 -9.25 -7.56 -3.83
CA ALA A 10 -10.29 -8.45 -4.34
C ALA A 10 -10.03 -9.86 -3.76
N THR A 11 -10.72 -10.20 -2.67
CA THR A 11 -10.43 -11.42 -1.89
C THR A 11 -10.69 -12.71 -2.65
N ASP A 12 -11.75 -12.75 -3.44
CA ASP A 12 -12.14 -13.94 -4.22
C ASP A 12 -11.16 -14.19 -5.38
N ASP A 13 -10.67 -13.13 -6.00
CA ASP A 13 -9.71 -13.18 -7.11
C ASP A 13 -8.25 -13.28 -6.64
N ARG A 14 -8.00 -13.06 -5.34
CA ARG A 14 -6.65 -12.94 -4.75
C ARG A 14 -5.79 -11.87 -5.43
N GLU A 15 -6.44 -10.81 -5.89
CA GLU A 15 -5.78 -9.66 -6.54
C GLU A 15 -5.75 -8.46 -5.59
N TRP A 16 -4.72 -7.65 -5.71
CA TRP A 16 -4.56 -6.42 -4.95
C TRP A 16 -4.09 -5.30 -5.86
N ARG A 17 -4.38 -4.06 -5.46
CA ARG A 17 -3.96 -2.86 -6.19
C ARG A 17 -3.75 -1.71 -5.23
N ILE A 18 -2.71 -0.92 -5.49
CA ILE A 18 -2.45 0.32 -4.78
C ILE A 18 -2.39 1.43 -5.82
N GLU A 19 -3.23 2.45 -5.66
CA GLU A 19 -3.23 3.64 -6.49
C GLU A 19 -2.74 4.82 -5.67
N VAL A 20 -1.83 5.59 -6.25
CA VAL A 20 -1.20 6.75 -5.62
C VAL A 20 -1.49 7.98 -6.48
N GLY A 21 -2.03 9.03 -5.86
CA GLY A 21 -2.26 10.31 -6.52
C GLY A 21 -0.94 10.99 -6.90
N TYR A 22 -0.99 11.80 -7.96
CA TYR A 22 0.20 12.43 -8.55
C TYR A 22 1.00 13.30 -7.55
N GLY A 23 0.31 13.90 -6.57
CA GLY A 23 0.93 14.71 -5.52
C GLY A 23 1.83 13.93 -4.56
N LEU A 24 1.74 12.59 -4.57
CA LEU A 24 2.53 11.71 -3.72
C LEU A 24 3.61 10.93 -4.46
N GLU A 25 3.76 11.04 -5.79
CA GLU A 25 4.75 10.23 -6.54
C GLU A 25 6.20 10.43 -6.07
N GLY A 26 6.53 11.62 -5.55
CA GLY A 26 7.86 11.90 -4.97
C GLY A 26 8.12 11.21 -3.64
N VAL A 27 7.06 10.87 -2.89
CA VAL A 27 7.12 10.23 -1.57
C VAL A 27 6.85 8.72 -1.67
N LEU A 28 5.89 8.35 -2.52
CA LEU A 28 5.44 6.98 -2.78
C LEU A 28 5.63 6.62 -4.26
N PRO A 29 6.88 6.47 -4.74
CA PRO A 29 7.12 5.98 -6.09
C PRO A 29 6.65 4.53 -6.22
N ASP A 30 6.22 4.13 -7.43
CA ASP A 30 5.66 2.81 -7.72
C ASP A 30 6.54 1.64 -7.22
N ILE A 31 7.87 1.76 -7.37
CA ILE A 31 8.83 0.74 -6.88
C ILE A 31 8.72 0.56 -5.36
N LEU A 32 8.61 1.66 -4.60
CA LEU A 32 8.50 1.59 -3.14
C LEU A 32 7.17 0.98 -2.72
N VAL A 33 6.08 1.39 -3.37
CA VAL A 33 4.73 0.87 -3.12
C VAL A 33 4.68 -0.65 -3.34
N ASN A 34 5.24 -1.12 -4.45
CA ASN A 34 5.33 -2.54 -4.76
C ASN A 34 6.18 -3.29 -3.72
N GLN A 35 7.32 -2.74 -3.29
CA GLN A 35 8.14 -3.32 -2.23
C GLN A 35 7.40 -3.43 -0.89
N ILE A 36 6.62 -2.41 -0.52
CA ILE A 36 5.79 -2.43 0.71
C ILE A 36 4.74 -3.54 0.60
N ALA A 37 4.07 -3.67 -0.55
CA ALA A 37 3.07 -4.72 -0.77
C ALA A 37 3.69 -6.12 -0.73
N GLU A 38 4.81 -6.35 -1.41
CA GLU A 38 5.53 -7.64 -1.38
C GLU A 38 5.99 -8.02 0.03
N LYS A 39 6.36 -7.03 0.85
CA LYS A 39 6.88 -7.27 2.20
C LYS A 39 5.78 -7.49 3.25
N TYR A 40 4.68 -6.76 3.16
CA TYR A 40 3.66 -6.72 4.22
C TYR A 40 2.29 -7.22 3.79
N LEU A 41 1.92 -7.06 2.52
CA LEU A 41 0.61 -7.49 2.03
C LEU A 41 0.64 -8.97 1.61
N VAL A 42 1.48 -9.28 0.61
CA VAL A 42 1.49 -10.59 -0.07
C VAL A 42 1.66 -11.78 0.89
N PRO A 43 2.60 -11.77 1.86
CA PRO A 43 2.79 -12.91 2.75
C PRO A 43 1.58 -13.20 3.64
N ASP A 44 0.83 -12.16 4.02
CA ASP A 44 -0.35 -12.30 4.87
C ASP A 44 -1.58 -12.70 4.04
N LEU A 45 -1.71 -12.20 2.80
CA LEU A 45 -2.70 -12.71 1.83
C LEU A 45 -2.53 -14.21 1.55
N GLU A 46 -1.28 -14.68 1.44
CA GLU A 46 -0.97 -16.10 1.24
C GLU A 46 -1.41 -16.97 2.43
N ARG A 47 -1.33 -16.43 3.66
CA ARG A 47 -1.78 -17.10 4.88
C ARG A 47 -3.28 -16.95 5.15
N GLY A 48 -3.99 -16.17 4.34
CA GLY A 48 -5.41 -15.85 4.54
C GLY A 48 -5.65 -14.80 5.64
N ASP A 49 -4.60 -14.13 6.12
CA ASP A 49 -4.70 -13.06 7.11
C ASP A 49 -4.80 -11.68 6.42
N TYR A 50 -5.94 -11.47 5.74
CA TYR A 50 -6.20 -10.27 4.96
C TYR A 50 -6.16 -8.98 5.80
N TYR A 51 -6.65 -9.05 7.04
CA TYR A 51 -6.74 -7.89 7.92
C TYR A 51 -5.36 -7.39 8.32
N THR A 52 -4.48 -8.31 8.75
CA THR A 52 -3.11 -7.95 9.15
C THR A 52 -2.33 -7.37 7.97
N GLY A 53 -2.43 -8.00 6.80
CA GLY A 53 -1.76 -7.51 5.58
C GLY A 53 -2.20 -6.09 5.20
N LEU A 54 -3.52 -5.84 5.16
CA LEU A 54 -4.07 -4.51 4.87
C LEU A 54 -3.63 -3.47 5.91
N LEU A 55 -3.71 -3.81 7.20
CA LEU A 55 -3.35 -2.89 8.28
C LEU A 55 -1.87 -2.48 8.19
N TYR A 56 -0.96 -3.42 7.99
CA TYR A 56 0.46 -3.11 7.88
C TYR A 56 0.77 -2.32 6.62
N THR A 57 0.23 -2.70 5.47
CA THR A 57 0.43 -1.94 4.23
C THR A 57 -0.02 -0.49 4.39
N VAL A 58 -1.22 -0.24 4.91
CA VAL A 58 -1.73 1.12 5.15
C VAL A 58 -0.86 1.87 6.16
N ALA A 59 -0.44 1.22 7.25
CA ALA A 59 0.39 1.84 8.27
C ALA A 59 1.77 2.26 7.73
N PHE A 60 2.41 1.42 6.91
CA PHE A 60 3.71 1.75 6.32
C PHE A 60 3.60 2.84 5.26
N LEU A 61 2.60 2.79 4.37
CA LEU A 61 2.35 3.86 3.40
C LEU A 61 2.09 5.21 4.10
N GLY A 62 1.24 5.19 5.13
CA GLY A 62 0.95 6.39 5.92
C GLY A 62 2.20 6.93 6.64
N ARG A 63 3.10 6.04 7.08
CA ARG A 63 4.36 6.45 7.68
C ARG A 63 5.32 7.09 6.70
N GLU A 64 5.47 6.52 5.50
CA GLU A 64 6.30 7.13 4.45
C GLU A 64 5.78 8.53 4.07
N ILE A 65 4.44 8.71 4.02
CA ILE A 65 3.84 10.03 3.82
C ILE A 65 4.20 10.97 4.98
N LEU A 66 3.99 10.56 6.23
CA LEU A 66 4.29 11.42 7.38
C LEU A 66 5.76 11.81 7.48
N ASP A 67 6.67 10.91 7.11
CA ASP A 67 8.11 11.11 7.26
C ASP A 67 8.71 11.96 6.11
N ASN A 68 8.05 12.04 4.95
CA ASN A 68 8.62 12.64 3.74
C ASN A 68 7.72 13.66 3.00
N TYR A 69 6.46 13.86 3.41
CA TYR A 69 5.55 14.82 2.78
C TYR A 69 5.71 16.23 3.39
N GLU A 70 5.99 17.23 2.54
CA GLU A 70 6.15 18.66 2.92
C GLU A 70 4.83 19.42 3.09
#